data_AF-A0A1G2YZS2-F1
#
_entry.id   AF-A0A1G2YZS2-F1
#
_cell.length_a   1.000
_cell.length_b   1.000
_cell.length_c   1.000
_cell.angle_alpha   90.00
_cell.angle_beta   90.00
_cell.angle_gamma   90.00
#
_symmetry.space_group_name_H-M   'P 1'
#
loop_
_entity.id
_entity.type
_entity.pdbx_description
1 polymer ?
#
loop_
_entity_poly.entity_id
_entity_poly.type
_entity_poly.pdbx_seq_one_letter_code
_entity_poly.pdbx_strand_id
1 'polypeptide(L)'
;MLHSVDNLEGFTIGATDGEIGHVDDFIISDEAWVVRYLIVDTRNWLPGRSVLVAPEWVTDIRWEDRAVWVDASRQAIKDSPPYDPSTPINREYETQMYDYYGRPRYGE
;
A
#
# COMPACT_ATOMS: atom_id res chain seq x y z
N MET A 1 7.04 -16.08 14.73
CA MET A 1 6.30 -15.09 15.54
C MET A 1 5.18 -14.56 14.65
N LEU A 2 3.92 -14.63 15.08
CA LEU A 2 2.80 -14.07 14.33
C LEU A 2 2.58 -12.65 14.86
N HIS A 3 2.64 -11.65 13.99
CA HIS A 3 2.34 -10.26 14.35
C HIS A 3 0.99 -9.89 13.74
N SER A 4 0.11 -9.28 14.53
CA SER A 4 -1.14 -8.70 13.99
C SER A 4 -0.80 -7.59 13.00
N VAL A 5 -1.59 -7.48 11.94
CA VAL A 5 -1.46 -6.41 10.95
C VAL A 5 -1.75 -5.03 11.55
N ASP A 6 -2.56 -4.96 12.60
CA ASP A 6 -2.79 -3.73 13.39
C ASP A 6 -1.49 -3.17 14.00
N ASN A 7 -0.46 -4.01 14.22
CA ASN A 7 0.82 -3.53 14.74
C ASN A 7 1.65 -2.78 13.70
N LEU A 8 1.28 -2.84 12.42
CA LEU A 8 1.98 -2.18 11.33
C LEU A 8 1.44 -0.76 11.07
N GLU A 9 0.32 -0.36 11.67
CA GLU A 9 -0.15 1.03 11.59
C GLU A 9 0.93 2.02 12.07
N GLY A 10 1.10 3.09 11.30
CA GLY A 10 2.14 4.09 11.52
C GLY A 10 3.56 3.62 11.18
N PHE A 11 3.76 2.42 10.62
CA PHE A 11 5.08 2.04 10.09
C PHE A 11 5.42 2.93 8.89
N THR A 12 6.67 3.35 8.80
CA THR A 12 7.17 4.11 7.64
C THR A 12 7.12 3.24 6.39
N ILE A 13 6.65 3.80 5.27
CA ILE A 13 6.79 3.15 3.96
C ILE A 13 8.11 3.55 3.33
N GLY A 14 8.97 2.56 3.09
CA GLY A 14 10.19 2.67 2.31
C GLY A 14 9.96 2.29 0.86
N ALA A 15 10.22 3.20 -0.06
CA ALA A 15 10.29 2.93 -1.50
C ALA A 15 11.73 2.52 -1.89
N THR A 16 11.94 2.09 -3.13
CA THR A 16 13.26 1.67 -3.62
C THR A 16 14.32 2.78 -3.58
N ASP A 17 13.90 4.05 -3.59
CA ASP A 17 14.76 5.24 -3.55
C ASP A 17 14.56 6.09 -2.28
N GLY A 18 13.94 5.55 -1.24
CA GLY A 18 13.80 6.18 0.08
C GLY A 18 12.36 6.23 0.61
N GLU A 19 12.16 6.87 1.76
CA GLU A 19 10.88 6.89 2.47
C GLU A 19 9.81 7.75 1.77
N ILE A 20 8.54 7.35 1.89
CA ILE A 20 7.41 7.93 1.14
C ILE A 20 6.10 8.10 1.91
N GLY A 21 6.11 7.94 3.23
CA GLY A 21 4.90 8.06 4.02
C GLY A 21 4.83 7.01 5.11
N HIS A 22 3.62 6.66 5.52
CA HIS A 22 3.38 5.64 6.53
C HIS A 22 2.13 4.85 6.22
N VAL A 23 2.04 3.65 6.81
CA VAL A 23 0.81 2.86 6.83
C VAL A 23 -0.23 3.60 7.65
N ASP A 24 -1.38 3.88 7.03
CA ASP A 24 -2.54 4.50 7.68
C ASP A 24 -3.49 3.41 8.21
N ASP A 25 -3.84 2.43 7.36
CA ASP A 25 -4.77 1.34 7.66
C ASP A 25 -4.64 0.20 6.63
N PHE A 26 -5.49 -0.81 6.69
CA PHE A 26 -5.52 -1.99 5.82
C PHE A 26 -6.91 -2.25 5.26
N ILE A 27 -6.94 -2.81 4.06
CA ILE A 27 -8.17 -3.31 3.44
C ILE A 27 -8.14 -4.82 3.51
N ILE A 28 -9.08 -5.38 4.24
CA ILE A 28 -9.20 -6.83 4.45
C ILE A 28 -10.28 -7.38 3.53
N SER A 29 -9.99 -8.51 2.88
CA SER A 29 -11.00 -9.24 2.10
C SER A 29 -11.91 -10.04 3.04
N ASP A 30 -13.22 -9.76 3.00
CA ASP A 30 -14.23 -10.48 3.79
C ASP A 30 -14.30 -11.98 3.44
N GLU A 31 -13.99 -12.35 2.20
CA GLU A 31 -14.11 -13.73 1.71
C GLU A 31 -12.97 -14.62 2.20
N ALA A 32 -11.75 -14.10 2.21
CA ALA A 32 -10.54 -14.87 2.49
C ALA A 32 -9.87 -14.50 3.82
N TRP A 33 -10.34 -13.45 4.51
CA TRP A 33 -9.75 -12.93 5.75
C TRP A 33 -8.25 -12.61 5.62
N VAL A 34 -7.84 -12.12 4.45
CA VAL A 34 -6.47 -11.69 4.15
C VAL A 34 -6.42 -10.20 3.90
N VAL A 35 -5.29 -9.58 4.22
CA VAL A 35 -5.01 -8.21 3.79
C VAL A 35 -4.93 -8.20 2.26
N ARG A 36 -5.78 -7.39 1.65
CA ARG A 36 -5.80 -7.13 0.21
C ARG A 36 -4.92 -5.94 -0.15
N TYR A 37 -4.99 -4.86 0.64
CA TYR A 37 -4.19 -3.65 0.43
C TYR A 37 -3.75 -3.02 1.74
N LEU A 38 -2.59 -2.36 1.68
CA LEU A 38 -2.14 -1.38 2.66
C LEU A 38 -2.60 0.00 2.19
N ILE A 39 -3.24 0.77 3.07
CA ILE A 39 -3.51 2.18 2.84
C ILE A 39 -2.27 2.96 3.29
N VAL A 40 -1.66 3.68 2.34
CA VAL A 40 -0.45 4.45 2.58
C VAL A 40 -0.78 5.93 2.56
N ASP A 41 -0.54 6.60 3.68
CA ASP A 41 -0.62 8.04 3.77
C ASP A 41 0.66 8.70 3.23
N THR A 42 0.51 9.48 2.15
CA THR A 42 1.60 10.22 1.52
C THR A 42 1.54 11.73 1.79
N ARG A 43 0.72 12.19 2.75
CA ARG A 43 0.50 13.61 3.09
C ARG A 43 1.78 14.40 3.36
N ASN A 44 2.84 13.75 3.83
CA ASN A 44 4.16 14.37 4.02
C ASN A 44 4.81 14.86 2.71
N TRP A 45 4.33 14.37 1.56
CA TRP A 45 4.88 14.63 0.24
C TRP A 45 3.85 15.12 -0.78
N LEU A 46 2.58 14.79 -0.59
CA LEU A 46 1.44 15.16 -1.44
C LEU A 46 0.22 15.50 -0.56
N PRO A 47 -0.24 16.77 -0.52
CA PRO A 47 -1.34 17.15 0.36
C PRO A 47 -2.62 16.35 0.05
N GLY A 48 -3.17 15.68 1.06
CA GLY A 48 -4.49 15.04 1.01
C GLY A 48 -4.58 13.76 0.17
N ARG A 49 -3.47 13.07 -0.11
CA ARG A 49 -3.47 11.84 -0.94
C ARG A 49 -3.04 10.61 -0.15
N SER A 50 -3.93 9.63 -0.07
CA SER A 50 -3.59 8.25 0.27
C SER A 50 -3.54 7.41 -1.00
N VAL A 51 -2.79 6.32 -0.96
CA VAL A 51 -2.63 5.38 -2.08
C VAL A 51 -2.71 3.95 -1.55
N LEU A 52 -3.02 2.99 -2.44
CA LEU A 52 -3.04 1.58 -2.09
C LEU A 52 -1.76 0.88 -2.54
N VAL A 53 -1.27 0.00 -1.68
CA VAL A 53 -0.15 -0.89 -1.97
C VAL A 53 -0.58 -2.33 -1.74
N ALA A 54 -0.38 -3.21 -2.71
CA ALA A 54 -0.64 -4.63 -2.53
C ALA A 54 0.45 -5.28 -1.64
N PRO A 55 0.09 -6.20 -0.72
CA PRO A 55 1.07 -6.94 0.09
C PRO A 55 2.14 -7.66 -0.73
N GLU A 56 1.80 -8.09 -1.96
CA GLU A 56 2.72 -8.74 -2.90
C GLU A 56 3.87 -7.82 -3.37
N TRP A 57 3.73 -6.51 -3.19
CA TRP A 57 4.78 -5.54 -3.53
C TRP A 57 5.70 -5.25 -2.35
N VAL A 58 5.39 -5.75 -1.15
CA VAL A 58 6.25 -5.62 0.03
C VAL A 58 7.47 -6.50 -0.13
N THR A 59 8.66 -5.91 -0.02
CA THR A 59 9.95 -6.60 -0.14
C THR A 59 10.59 -6.90 1.20
N ASP A 60 10.32 -6.09 2.23
CA ASP A 60 10.89 -6.26 3.56
C ASP A 60 9.98 -5.63 4.63
N ILE A 61 9.94 -6.22 5.82
CA ILE A 61 9.27 -5.66 7.00
C ILE A 61 10.28 -5.62 8.14
N ARG A 62 10.73 -4.41 8.48
CA ARG A 62 11.70 -4.15 9.53
C ARG A 62 10.99 -3.73 10.80
N TRP A 63 10.81 -4.70 11.70
CA TRP A 63 10.11 -4.48 12.97
C TRP A 63 10.87 -3.55 13.92
N GLU A 64 12.20 -3.63 13.94
CA GLU A 64 13.05 -2.77 14.80
C GLU A 64 12.95 -1.29 14.42
N ASP A 65 12.95 -1.02 13.10
CA ASP A 65 12.87 0.33 12.54
C ASP A 65 11.43 0.82 12.34
N ARG A 66 10.44 -0.05 12.59
CA ARG A 66 9.02 0.16 12.25
C ARG A 66 8.83 0.62 10.80
N ALA A 67 9.37 -0.13 9.85
CA ALA A 67 9.30 0.19 8.43
C ALA A 67 8.85 -1.00 7.56
N VAL A 68 8.07 -0.69 6.52
CA VAL A 68 7.66 -1.62 5.45
C VAL A 68 8.26 -1.13 4.14
N TRP A 69 9.06 -1.95 3.49
CA TRP A 69 9.69 -1.62 2.20
C TRP A 69 8.94 -2.24 1.04
N VAL A 70 8.83 -1.51 -0.06
CA VAL A 70 8.06 -1.91 -1.24
C VAL A 70 8.88 -1.80 -2.52
N ASP A 71 8.59 -2.67 -3.49
CA ASP A 71 9.21 -2.67 -4.82
C ASP A 71 8.53 -1.63 -5.74
N ALA A 72 8.58 -0.36 -5.33
CA ALA A 72 8.15 0.78 -6.12
C ALA A 72 9.01 1.99 -5.76
N SER A 73 9.22 2.91 -6.71
CA SER A 73 9.89 4.18 -6.41
C SER A 73 8.91 5.16 -5.75
N ARG A 74 9.46 6.17 -5.06
CA ARG A 74 8.66 7.25 -4.48
C ARG A 74 7.80 7.94 -5.52
N GLN A 75 8.35 8.17 -6.71
CA GLN A 75 7.62 8.81 -7.80
C GLN A 75 6.46 7.93 -8.27
N ALA A 76 6.68 6.62 -8.43
CA ALA A 76 5.61 5.69 -8.80
C ALA A 76 4.47 5.67 -7.77
N ILE A 77 4.80 5.71 -6.47
CA ILE A 77 3.80 5.80 -5.40
C ILE A 77 3.03 7.11 -5.47
N LYS A 78 3.71 8.24 -5.67
CA LYS A 78 3.10 9.57 -5.78
C LYS A 78 2.15 9.72 -6.97
N ASP A 79 2.51 9.11 -8.09
CA ASP A 79 1.78 9.25 -9.36
C ASP A 79 0.71 8.16 -9.55
N SER A 80 0.64 7.18 -8.66
CA SER A 80 -0.36 6.11 -8.67
C SER A 80 -1.80 6.61 -8.53
N PRO A 81 -2.82 5.84 -8.96
CA PRO A 81 -4.21 6.19 -8.74
C PRO A 81 -4.49 6.56 -7.27
N PRO A 82 -5.14 7.72 -6.99
CA PRO A 82 -5.43 8.11 -5.62
C PRO A 82 -6.48 7.18 -5.01
N TYR A 83 -6.30 6.83 -3.75
CA TYR A 83 -7.31 6.11 -2.98
C TYR A 83 -8.32 7.11 -2.39
N ASP A 84 -9.62 6.89 -2.66
CA ASP A 84 -10.72 7.60 -2.04
C ASP A 84 -11.56 6.62 -1.20
N PRO A 85 -11.53 6.71 0.15
CA PRO A 85 -12.27 5.81 1.04
C PRO A 85 -13.80 5.98 0.94
N SER A 86 -14.29 7.07 0.33
CA SER A 86 -15.72 7.25 0.07
C SER A 86 -16.22 6.48 -1.15
N THR A 87 -15.31 5.92 -1.94
CA THR A 87 -15.61 5.12 -3.13
C THR A 87 -15.27 3.64 -2.91
N PRO A 88 -16.14 2.70 -3.33
CA PRO A 88 -15.82 1.29 -3.24
C PRO A 88 -14.68 0.93 -4.20
N ILE A 89 -13.74 0.13 -3.73
CA ILE A 89 -12.71 -0.46 -4.60
C ILE A 89 -13.38 -1.48 -5.50
N ASN A 90 -13.45 -1.14 -6.78
CA ASN A 90 -14.02 -1.98 -7.80
C ASN A 90 -12.93 -2.51 -8.74
N ARG A 91 -13.31 -3.45 -9.61
CA ARG A 91 -12.40 -4.06 -10.58
C ARG A 91 -11.75 -3.03 -11.51
N GLU A 92 -12.42 -1.92 -11.81
CA GLU A 92 -11.88 -0.86 -12.69
C GLU A 92 -10.72 -0.14 -12.02
N TYR A 93 -10.88 0.26 -10.75
CA TYR A 93 -9.80 0.84 -9.95
C TYR A 93 -8.62 -0.14 -9.81
N GLU A 94 -8.90 -1.41 -9.48
CA GLU A 94 -7.84 -2.41 -9.37
C GLU A 94 -7.10 -2.57 -10.69
N THR A 95 -7.83 -2.69 -11.81
CA THR A 95 -7.23 -2.76 -13.15
C THR A 95 -6.32 -1.56 -13.41
N GLN A 96 -6.82 -0.35 -13.16
CA GLN A 96 -6.03 0.86 -13.35
C GLN A 96 -4.76 0.88 -12.50
N MET A 97 -4.86 0.46 -11.24
CA MET A 97 -3.74 0.42 -10.31
C MET A 97 -2.68 -0.60 -10.75
N TYR A 98 -3.09 -1.84 -11.05
CA TYR A 98 -2.15 -2.90 -11.47
C TYR A 98 -1.52 -2.58 -12.83
N ASP A 99 -2.30 -2.09 -13.79
CA ASP A 99 -1.80 -1.69 -15.11
C ASP A 99 -0.81 -0.51 -14.98
N TYR A 100 -1.08 0.46 -14.10
CA TYR A 100 -0.17 1.58 -13.82
C TYR A 100 1.19 1.11 -13.30
N TYR A 101 1.21 0.17 -12.35
CA TYR A 101 2.44 -0.38 -11.80
C TYR A 101 3.08 -1.46 -12.70
N GLY A 102 2.42 -1.88 -13.78
CA GLY A 102 2.88 -2.95 -14.66
C GLY A 102 2.94 -4.31 -13.94
N ARG A 103 2.03 -4.56 -12.99
CA ARG A 103 2.02 -5.74 -12.12
C ARG A 103 0.91 -6.71 -12.53
N PRO A 104 1.12 -8.03 -12.40
CA PRO A 104 0.05 -9.01 -12.57
C PRO A 104 -1.03 -8.76 -11.50
N ARG A 105 -2.30 -8.97 -11.87
CA ARG A 105 -3.43 -8.66 -10.99
C ARG A 105 -3.56 -9.70 -9.88
N TYR A 106 -4.10 -9.27 -8.75
CA TYR A 106 -4.41 -10.15 -7.64
C TYR A 106 -5.46 -11.19 -8.04
N GLY A 107 -5.15 -12.48 -7.84
CA GLY A 107 -6.08 -13.58 -8.03
C GLY A 107 -6.24 -14.12 -9.46
N GLU A 108 -5.35 -13.75 -10.39
CA GLU A 108 -5.18 -14.43 -11.69
C GLU A 108 -4.18 -15.58 -11.64
#